data_AF-A0A9P3CPQ3-F1
#
_entry.id   AF-A0A9P3CPQ3-F1
#
_cell.length_a   1.000
_cell.length_b   1.000
_cell.length_c   1.000
_cell.angle_alpha   90.00
_cell.angle_beta   90.00
_cell.angle_gamma   90.00
#
_symmetry.space_group_name_H-M   'P 1'
#
loop_
_entity.id
_entity.type
_entity.pdbx_description
1 polymer ?
#
loop_
_entity_poly.entity_id
_entity_poly.type
_entity_poly.pdbx_seq_one_letter_code
_entity_poly.pdbx_strand_id
1 'polypeptide(L)'
;MPSQEHAAKMEKEYEPEPDPQNLTYNKENPQNNAPTQVDYEPHPEKSIPLSSTRQKIVNAITSLYSGSCKEGGTGEEDLKVYAPEAVYDDPWSYCDTRYKIAGQWYGIPKIFHSKTLATEVVESTDASEKDQAKPGEDGRIVFKLRQEYTVKAIKLSKPVNSLVSLTLQKIDGEEKVRYHKDMWNQNDYSHEGIGRYMKELNGDHLTKITRPPGWLKEGAESEGVPSS
;
A
#
# COMPACT_ATOMS: atom_id res chain seq x y z
N MET A 1 11.09 -16.83 -10.10
CA MET A 1 10.00 -16.62 -9.12
C MET A 1 10.66 -16.56 -7.75
N PRO A 2 10.45 -15.53 -6.91
CA PRO A 2 10.76 -15.68 -5.50
C PRO A 2 9.97 -16.88 -4.99
N SER A 3 10.60 -17.77 -4.22
CA SER A 3 9.96 -18.97 -3.68
C SER A 3 8.87 -18.57 -2.69
N GLN A 4 7.85 -19.41 -2.51
CA GLN A 4 6.87 -19.26 -1.41
C GLN A 4 7.55 -19.06 -0.04
N GLU A 5 8.78 -19.56 0.09
CA GLU A 5 9.67 -19.38 1.24
C GLU A 5 10.06 -17.92 1.50
N HIS A 6 10.22 -17.07 0.47
CA HIS A 6 10.51 -15.65 0.65
C HIS A 6 9.33 -14.91 1.27
N ALA A 7 8.13 -15.06 0.68
CA ALA A 7 6.91 -14.44 1.20
C ALA A 7 6.63 -14.86 2.65
N ALA A 8 6.69 -16.16 2.94
CA ALA A 8 6.49 -16.69 4.29
C ALA A 8 7.54 -16.17 5.29
N LYS A 9 8.79 -16.00 4.85
CA LYS A 9 9.83 -15.36 5.67
C LYS A 9 9.49 -13.90 5.93
N MET A 10 9.11 -13.14 4.89
CA MET A 10 8.81 -11.72 5.01
C MET A 10 7.64 -11.44 5.94
N GLU A 11 6.58 -12.24 5.88
CA GLU A 11 5.44 -12.16 6.81
C GLU A 11 5.90 -12.40 8.24
N LYS A 12 6.54 -13.55 8.48
CA LYS A 12 6.99 -13.95 9.82
C LYS A 12 7.97 -12.96 10.46
N GLU A 13 8.80 -12.32 9.66
CA GLU A 13 9.92 -11.49 10.12
C GLU A 13 9.60 -10.00 10.09
N TYR A 14 8.78 -9.51 9.17
CA TYR A 14 8.70 -8.09 8.88
C TYR A 14 7.29 -7.56 8.70
N GLU A 15 6.27 -8.40 8.77
CA GLU A 15 4.89 -7.92 8.77
C GLU A 15 4.68 -6.96 9.94
N PRO A 16 4.24 -5.72 9.69
CA PRO A 16 3.87 -4.84 10.78
C PRO A 16 2.56 -5.35 11.39
N GLU A 17 2.61 -5.61 12.70
CA GLU A 17 1.45 -5.83 13.57
C GLU A 17 1.20 -4.57 14.42
N PRO A 18 0.75 -3.46 13.83
CA PRO A 18 0.37 -2.28 14.61
C PRO A 18 -0.83 -2.63 15.49
N ASP A 19 -0.90 -2.04 16.68
CA ASP A 19 -2.13 -2.04 17.49
C ASP A 19 -2.99 -0.85 17.03
N PRO A 20 -3.98 -1.05 16.13
CA PRO A 20 -4.68 0.07 15.51
C PRO A 20 -5.54 0.79 16.54
N GLN A 21 -6.04 0.09 17.57
CA GLN A 21 -6.83 0.69 18.63
C GLN A 21 -5.95 1.64 19.45
N ASN A 22 -4.79 1.18 19.94
CA ASN A 22 -3.91 2.05 20.70
C ASN A 22 -3.39 3.24 19.89
N LEU A 23 -3.06 3.03 18.61
CA LEU A 23 -2.48 4.06 17.74
C LEU A 23 -3.49 5.11 17.27
N THR A 24 -4.78 4.77 17.20
CA THR A 24 -5.76 5.64 16.54
C THR A 24 -6.95 6.04 17.40
N TYR A 25 -7.18 5.40 18.55
CA TYR A 25 -8.39 5.62 19.36
C TYR A 25 -8.64 7.10 19.66
N ASN A 26 -9.80 7.58 19.25
CA ASN A 26 -10.21 8.96 19.48
C ASN A 26 -10.85 9.13 20.86
N LYS A 27 -10.06 9.57 21.84
CA LYS A 27 -10.55 9.87 23.20
C LYS A 27 -11.47 11.09 23.24
N GLU A 28 -11.27 12.04 22.34
CA GLU A 28 -12.00 13.32 22.30
C GLU A 28 -13.38 13.17 21.68
N ASN A 29 -13.51 12.34 20.65
CA ASN A 29 -14.78 12.02 20.01
C ASN A 29 -14.93 10.50 19.77
N PRO A 30 -15.35 9.74 20.80
CA PRO A 30 -15.44 8.28 20.70
C PRO A 30 -16.42 7.76 19.64
N GLN A 31 -17.34 8.60 19.13
CA GLN A 31 -18.31 8.25 18.08
C GLN A 31 -17.68 8.14 16.70
N ASN A 32 -16.50 8.75 16.50
CA ASN A 32 -15.74 8.65 15.25
C ASN A 32 -14.93 7.35 15.15
N ASN A 33 -14.83 6.59 16.24
CA ASN A 33 -14.24 5.26 16.18
C ASN A 33 -15.19 4.30 15.44
N ALA A 34 -14.65 3.43 14.57
CA ALA A 34 -15.39 2.30 14.01
C ALA A 34 -15.91 1.37 15.13
N PRO A 35 -16.82 0.41 14.86
CA PRO A 35 -17.26 -0.59 15.85
C PRO A 35 -16.11 -1.33 16.54
N THR A 36 -14.94 -1.37 15.90
CA THR A 36 -13.66 -1.90 16.40
C THR A 36 -12.90 -0.95 17.34
N GLN A 37 -13.43 0.23 17.67
CA GLN A 37 -12.78 1.29 18.45
C GLN A 37 -11.55 1.93 17.78
N VAL A 38 -11.46 1.91 16.45
CA VAL A 38 -10.33 2.45 15.67
C VAL A 38 -10.80 3.68 14.88
N ASP A 39 -10.10 4.81 14.98
CA ASP A 39 -10.41 6.03 14.22
C ASP A 39 -9.41 6.20 13.07
N TYR A 40 -9.86 5.87 11.86
CA TYR A 40 -9.05 5.97 10.65
C TYR A 40 -9.01 7.38 10.05
N GLU A 41 -9.76 8.36 10.57
CA GLU A 41 -9.77 9.71 10.02
C GLU A 41 -8.46 10.44 10.37
N PRO A 42 -7.71 10.97 9.37
CA PRO A 42 -6.49 11.71 9.62
C PRO A 42 -6.77 13.13 10.11
N HIS A 43 -5.99 13.55 11.10
CA HIS A 43 -5.91 14.89 11.65
C HIS A 43 -4.50 15.47 11.38
N PRO A 44 -4.27 16.17 10.24
CA PRO A 44 -2.95 16.66 9.87
C PRO A 44 -2.28 17.53 10.95
N GLU A 45 -3.07 18.26 11.73
CA GLU A 45 -2.63 19.08 12.84
C GLU A 45 -2.04 18.29 14.03
N LYS A 46 -2.36 16.99 14.12
CA LYS A 46 -1.86 16.07 15.15
C LYS A 46 -0.68 15.22 14.66
N SER A 47 -0.31 15.36 13.39
CA SER A 47 0.73 14.54 12.76
C SER A 47 2.11 14.72 13.43
N ILE A 48 2.77 13.62 13.71
CA ILE A 48 4.17 13.61 14.15
C ILE A 48 5.05 14.16 13.01
N PRO A 49 5.99 15.09 13.29
CA PRO A 49 6.90 15.58 12.27
C PRO A 49 7.92 14.51 11.86
N LEU A 50 8.19 14.40 10.56
CA LEU A 50 9.17 13.48 9.99
C LEU A 50 10.48 14.20 9.63
N SER A 51 11.58 13.46 9.62
CA SER A 51 12.81 13.92 8.99
C SER A 51 12.58 14.14 7.49
N SER A 52 13.41 14.98 6.85
CA SER A 52 13.27 15.27 5.42
C SER A 52 13.35 14.01 4.55
N THR A 53 14.16 13.02 4.93
CA THR A 53 14.27 11.73 4.22
C THR A 53 13.00 10.90 4.36
N ARG A 54 12.41 10.83 5.55
CA ARG A 54 11.16 10.08 5.78
C ARG A 54 9.95 10.76 5.18
N GLN A 55 9.92 12.09 5.20
CA GLN A 55 8.88 12.84 4.50
C GLN A 55 8.88 12.54 3.00
N LYS A 56 10.06 12.34 2.38
CA LYS A 56 10.13 11.90 0.97
C LYS A 56 9.51 10.52 0.76
N ILE A 57 9.65 9.59 1.71
CA ILE A 57 9.01 8.27 1.64
C ILE A 57 7.48 8.45 1.65
N VAL A 58 6.93 9.18 2.62
CA VAL A 58 5.48 9.41 2.71
C VAL A 58 4.95 10.16 1.46
N ASN A 59 5.70 11.14 0.96
CA ASN A 59 5.34 11.87 -0.26
C ASN A 59 5.33 10.94 -1.49
N ALA A 60 6.32 10.06 -1.64
CA ALA A 60 6.36 9.11 -2.74
C ALA A 60 5.19 8.12 -2.67
N ILE A 61 4.90 7.58 -1.48
CA ILE A 61 3.78 6.67 -1.27
C ILE A 61 2.45 7.35 -1.60
N THR A 62 2.21 8.58 -1.12
CA THR A 62 0.98 9.32 -1.42
C THR A 62 0.86 9.74 -2.90
N SER A 63 1.99 10.03 -3.57
CA SER A 63 2.03 10.22 -5.02
C SER A 63 1.61 8.97 -5.78
N LEU A 64 2.08 7.79 -5.36
CA LEU A 64 1.69 6.50 -5.95
C LEU A 64 0.19 6.23 -5.78
N TYR A 65 -0.34 6.43 -4.56
CA TYR A 65 -1.79 6.38 -4.30
C TYR A 65 -2.58 7.35 -5.17
N SER A 66 -2.02 8.52 -5.45
CA SER A 66 -2.59 9.56 -6.33
C SER A 66 -2.34 9.32 -7.83
N GLY A 67 -1.83 8.14 -8.19
CA GLY A 67 -1.66 7.72 -9.58
C GLY A 67 -0.50 8.40 -10.30
N SER A 68 0.66 8.57 -9.64
CA SER A 68 1.88 9.11 -10.25
C SER A 68 2.49 8.20 -11.32
N CYS A 69 2.18 6.90 -11.33
CA CYS A 69 2.57 5.92 -12.35
C CYS A 69 1.80 6.09 -13.68
N LYS A 70 1.93 7.26 -14.30
CA LYS A 70 1.33 7.63 -15.59
C LYS A 70 2.38 8.30 -16.47
N GLU A 71 2.07 8.45 -17.76
CA GLU A 71 2.92 9.18 -18.69
C GLU A 71 3.22 10.60 -18.18
N GLY A 72 4.51 10.97 -18.13
CA GLY A 72 4.98 12.25 -17.59
C GLY A 72 4.84 12.42 -16.07
N GLY A 73 4.49 11.36 -15.34
CA GLY A 73 4.44 11.36 -13.88
C GLY A 73 5.77 10.97 -13.22
N THR A 74 5.79 10.92 -11.89
CA THR A 74 6.96 10.64 -11.04
C THR A 74 7.04 9.18 -10.57
N GLY A 75 6.20 8.30 -11.13
CA GLY A 75 6.05 6.93 -10.61
C GLY A 75 7.35 6.11 -10.57
N GLU A 76 8.28 6.34 -11.51
CA GLU A 76 9.59 5.68 -11.50
C GLU A 76 10.45 6.11 -10.31
N GLU A 77 10.48 7.40 -9.99
CA GLU A 77 11.16 7.94 -8.82
C GLU A 77 10.47 7.52 -7.52
N ASP A 78 9.14 7.60 -7.48
CA ASP A 78 8.36 7.26 -6.30
C ASP A 78 8.54 5.78 -5.93
N LEU A 79 8.64 4.87 -6.91
CA LEU A 79 8.89 3.46 -6.67
C LEU A 79 10.26 3.14 -6.05
N LYS A 80 11.25 4.05 -6.16
CA LYS A 80 12.61 3.83 -5.62
C LYS A 80 12.68 3.90 -4.09
N VAL A 81 11.60 4.35 -3.43
CA VAL A 81 11.48 4.27 -1.96
C VAL A 81 11.29 2.84 -1.48
N TYR A 82 10.84 1.93 -2.34
CA TYR A 82 10.79 0.51 -2.02
C TYR A 82 12.14 -0.16 -2.24
N ALA A 83 12.49 -1.05 -1.30
CA ALA A 83 13.54 -2.02 -1.49
C ALA A 83 13.19 -2.99 -2.62
N PRO A 84 14.17 -3.57 -3.34
CA PRO A 84 13.91 -4.53 -4.41
C PRO A 84 12.98 -5.70 -4.00
N GLU A 85 13.18 -6.22 -2.80
CA GLU A 85 12.48 -7.33 -2.14
C GLU A 85 11.30 -6.90 -1.25
N ALA A 86 10.84 -5.65 -1.42
CA ALA A 86 9.75 -5.14 -0.58
C ALA A 86 8.45 -5.92 -0.79
N VAL A 87 7.71 -6.08 0.31
CA VAL A 87 6.34 -6.60 0.30
C VAL A 87 5.34 -5.45 0.34
N TYR A 88 4.25 -5.60 -0.41
CA TYR A 88 3.03 -4.82 -0.30
C TYR A 88 1.87 -5.75 -0.02
N ASP A 89 1.09 -5.40 0.98
CA ASP A 89 0.03 -6.21 1.54
C ASP A 89 -1.15 -5.29 1.84
N ASP A 90 -2.17 -5.41 1.02
CA ASP A 90 -3.46 -4.80 1.26
C ASP A 90 -4.52 -5.88 1.21
N PRO A 91 -5.78 -5.56 1.55
CA PRO A 91 -6.78 -6.60 1.64
C PRO A 91 -7.19 -7.24 0.31
N TRP A 92 -6.71 -6.72 -0.82
CA TRP A 92 -6.98 -7.21 -2.17
C TRP A 92 -5.75 -7.81 -2.86
N SER A 93 -4.55 -7.45 -2.43
CA SER A 93 -3.32 -7.68 -3.16
C SER A 93 -2.17 -7.97 -2.22
N TYR A 94 -1.45 -9.05 -2.54
CA TYR A 94 -0.17 -9.36 -1.94
C TYR A 94 0.91 -9.38 -3.02
N CYS A 95 1.92 -8.52 -2.89
CA CYS A 95 3.04 -8.39 -3.80
C CYS A 95 4.34 -8.56 -3.03
N ASP A 96 5.15 -9.54 -3.39
CA ASP A 96 6.37 -9.93 -2.66
C ASP A 96 7.67 -9.35 -3.26
N THR A 97 7.57 -8.38 -4.18
CA THR A 97 8.71 -7.70 -4.79
C THR A 97 8.31 -6.32 -5.28
N ARG A 98 9.27 -5.39 -5.33
CA ARG A 98 9.06 -4.06 -5.95
C ARG A 98 8.51 -4.13 -7.37
N TYR A 99 8.89 -5.16 -8.13
CA TYR A 99 8.38 -5.36 -9.49
C TYR A 99 6.87 -5.65 -9.52
N LYS A 100 6.39 -6.54 -8.64
CA LYS A 100 4.95 -6.82 -8.51
C LYS A 100 4.20 -5.61 -7.94
N ILE A 101 4.80 -4.91 -6.96
CA ILE A 101 4.28 -3.66 -6.40
C ILE A 101 4.07 -2.61 -7.49
N ALA A 102 5.06 -2.41 -8.37
CA ALA A 102 4.94 -1.50 -9.50
C ALA A 102 3.73 -1.83 -10.37
N GLY A 103 3.48 -3.11 -10.65
CA GLY A 103 2.30 -3.57 -11.38
C GLY A 103 0.99 -2.99 -10.84
N GLN A 104 0.83 -2.92 -9.51
CA GLN A 104 -0.34 -2.33 -8.90
C GLN A 104 -0.41 -0.81 -9.05
N TRP A 105 0.70 -0.11 -8.79
CA TRP A 105 0.70 1.35 -8.90
C TRP A 105 0.46 1.84 -10.33
N TYR A 106 0.97 1.14 -11.36
CA TYR A 106 0.63 1.43 -12.77
C TYR A 106 -0.82 1.07 -13.15
N GLY A 107 -1.49 0.24 -12.36
CA GLY A 107 -2.90 -0.11 -12.53
C GLY A 107 -3.86 1.00 -12.09
N ILE A 108 -3.58 1.63 -10.95
CA ILE A 108 -4.44 2.68 -10.36
C ILE A 108 -4.83 3.78 -11.37
N PRO A 109 -3.88 4.49 -12.03
CA PRO A 109 -4.23 5.60 -12.91
C PRO A 109 -4.91 5.13 -14.20
N LYS A 110 -4.98 3.84 -14.52
CA LYS A 110 -5.78 3.34 -15.66
C LYS A 110 -7.27 3.33 -15.33
N ILE A 111 -7.62 3.12 -14.06
CA ILE A 111 -9.00 2.87 -13.62
C ILE A 111 -9.57 4.08 -12.87
N PHE A 112 -8.74 4.76 -12.09
CA PHE A 112 -9.14 5.85 -11.21
C PHE A 112 -8.43 7.16 -11.56
N HIS A 113 -9.11 8.28 -11.30
CA HIS A 113 -8.43 9.51 -10.89
C HIS A 113 -8.41 9.50 -9.36
N SER A 114 -7.24 9.57 -8.75
CA SER A 114 -7.11 9.51 -7.31
C SER A 114 -6.30 10.69 -6.78
N LYS A 115 -6.57 11.07 -5.53
CA LYS A 115 -5.81 12.11 -4.82
C LYS A 115 -5.82 11.85 -3.32
N THR A 116 -4.69 12.12 -2.70
CA THR A 116 -4.59 12.18 -1.25
C THR A 116 -5.25 13.45 -0.75
N LEU A 117 -6.20 13.29 0.18
CA LEU A 117 -6.92 14.40 0.81
C LEU A 117 -6.25 14.83 2.11
N ALA A 118 -5.79 13.88 2.91
CA ALA A 118 -5.14 14.16 4.19
C ALA A 118 -4.30 12.96 4.66
N THR A 119 -3.28 13.26 5.47
CA THR A 119 -2.44 12.27 6.15
C THR A 119 -2.19 12.71 7.59
N GLU A 120 -2.08 11.75 8.50
CA GLU A 120 -1.62 11.98 9.88
C GLU A 120 -0.62 10.89 10.25
N VAL A 121 0.64 11.26 10.47
CA VAL A 121 1.66 10.33 10.97
C VAL A 121 1.42 10.10 12.46
N VAL A 122 1.18 8.85 12.84
CA VAL A 122 0.88 8.43 14.22
C VAL A 122 2.03 7.64 14.86
N GLU A 123 2.98 7.14 14.06
CA GLU A 123 4.21 6.51 14.54
C GLU A 123 5.38 6.82 13.59
N SER A 124 6.56 7.09 14.15
CA SER A 124 7.82 7.19 13.41
C SER A 124 8.97 6.75 14.31
N THR A 125 9.54 5.56 14.08
CA THR A 125 10.67 5.02 14.84
C THR A 125 11.89 4.84 13.95
N ASP A 126 13.05 5.33 14.38
CA ASP A 126 14.29 5.28 13.59
C ASP A 126 14.82 3.86 13.41
N ALA A 127 15.25 3.52 12.19
CA ALA A 127 15.92 2.25 11.96
C ALA A 127 17.28 2.23 12.68
N SER A 128 17.54 1.15 13.41
CA SER A 128 18.81 0.90 14.10
C SER A 128 20.02 1.13 13.17
N GLU A 129 21.15 1.59 13.70
CA GLU A 129 22.41 1.76 12.94
C GLU A 129 23.10 0.43 12.60
N LYS A 130 22.61 -0.69 13.11
CA LYS A 130 23.17 -2.01 12.78
C LYS A 130 22.83 -2.34 11.32
N ASP A 131 23.86 -2.57 10.50
CA ASP A 131 23.72 -3.16 9.17
C ASP A 131 22.97 -4.50 9.32
N GLN A 132 21.73 -4.54 8.84
CA GLN A 132 20.76 -5.65 9.00
C GLN A 132 20.14 -5.75 10.41
N ALA A 133 19.30 -4.75 10.75
CA ALA A 133 18.39 -4.83 11.88
C ALA A 133 17.51 -6.09 11.79
N LYS A 134 17.36 -6.77 12.94
CA LYS A 134 16.44 -7.91 13.08
C LYS A 134 14.99 -7.42 12.97
N PRO A 135 14.05 -8.30 12.58
CA PRO A 135 12.62 -8.19 12.88
C PRO A 135 12.33 -7.46 14.21
N GLY A 136 11.72 -6.28 14.16
CA GLY A 136 11.38 -5.49 15.35
C GLY A 136 12.44 -4.48 15.83
N GLU A 137 13.63 -4.43 15.22
CA GLU A 137 14.61 -3.32 15.32
C GLU A 137 14.57 -2.40 14.07
N ASP A 138 13.64 -2.68 13.16
CA ASP A 138 13.42 -1.93 11.93
C ASP A 138 12.74 -0.58 12.20
N GLY A 139 13.11 0.41 11.39
CA GLY A 139 12.44 1.70 11.46
C GLY A 139 10.99 1.57 11.00
N ARG A 140 10.07 2.33 11.58
CA ARG A 140 8.66 2.30 11.21
C ARG A 140 8.14 3.68 10.88
N ILE A 141 7.18 3.74 9.96
CA ILE A 141 6.29 4.88 9.77
C ILE A 141 4.88 4.32 9.72
N VAL A 142 4.01 4.77 10.61
CA VAL A 142 2.57 4.47 10.56
C VAL A 142 1.83 5.78 10.39
N PHE A 143 0.94 5.85 9.42
CA PHE A 143 0.13 7.04 9.17
C PHE A 143 -1.28 6.68 8.73
N LYS A 144 -2.24 7.49 9.18
CA LYS A 144 -3.59 7.48 8.64
C LYS A 144 -3.57 8.16 7.28
N LEU A 145 -4.31 7.62 6.32
CA LEU A 145 -4.43 8.12 4.97
C LEU A 145 -5.90 8.29 4.62
N ARG A 146 -6.28 9.47 4.12
CA ARG A 146 -7.57 9.69 3.47
C ARG A 146 -7.35 9.89 1.98
N GLN A 147 -7.77 8.91 1.20
CA GLN A 147 -7.58 8.86 -0.25
C GLN A 147 -8.92 8.96 -0.97
N GLU A 148 -9.06 9.87 -1.92
CA GLU A 148 -10.23 9.89 -2.81
C GLU A 148 -9.93 9.12 -4.08
N TYR A 149 -10.82 8.20 -4.44
CA TYR A 149 -10.80 7.51 -5.73
C TYR A 149 -12.04 7.91 -6.54
N THR A 150 -11.80 8.36 -7.76
CA THR A 150 -12.84 8.67 -8.74
C THR A 150 -12.76 7.67 -9.88
N VAL A 151 -13.79 6.83 -10.05
CA VAL A 151 -13.85 5.86 -11.15
C VAL A 151 -13.96 6.62 -12.48
N LYS A 152 -13.02 6.41 -13.40
CA LYS A 152 -12.94 7.18 -14.65
C LYS A 152 -14.19 7.07 -15.52
N ALA A 153 -14.78 5.88 -15.59
CA ALA A 153 -15.91 5.56 -16.46
C ALA A 153 -17.22 6.20 -16.00
N ILE A 154 -17.51 6.17 -14.70
CA ILE A 154 -18.80 6.61 -14.14
C ILE A 154 -18.71 7.92 -13.35
N LYS A 155 -17.50 8.49 -13.19
CA LYS A 155 -17.23 9.75 -12.47
C LYS A 155 -17.72 9.77 -11.01
N LEU A 156 -17.89 8.59 -10.41
CA LEU A 156 -18.22 8.45 -8.99
C LEU A 156 -16.94 8.58 -8.16
N SER A 157 -16.93 9.55 -7.24
CA SER A 157 -15.84 9.78 -6.28
C SER A 157 -16.23 9.29 -4.90
N LYS A 158 -15.32 8.58 -4.23
CA LYS A 158 -15.48 8.16 -2.83
C LYS A 158 -14.15 8.30 -2.09
N PRO A 159 -14.14 8.94 -0.90
CA PRO A 159 -13.00 8.90 0.01
C PRO A 159 -12.94 7.57 0.75
N VAL A 160 -11.74 7.10 1.01
CA VAL A 160 -11.39 5.89 1.76
C VAL A 160 -10.40 6.31 2.84
N ASN A 161 -10.65 5.89 4.07
CA ASN A 161 -9.70 6.08 5.16
C ASN A 161 -8.99 4.75 5.46
N SER A 162 -7.67 4.78 5.53
CA SER A 162 -6.85 3.63 5.87
C SER A 162 -5.73 3.94 6.85
N LEU A 163 -5.20 2.89 7.49
CA LEU A 163 -4.00 2.95 8.31
C LEU A 163 -2.87 2.26 7.57
N VAL A 164 -1.92 3.05 7.09
CA VAL A 164 -0.76 2.58 6.34
C VAL A 164 0.41 2.38 7.30
N SER A 165 0.99 1.18 7.30
CA SER A 165 2.12 0.80 8.14
C SER A 165 3.30 0.40 7.27
N LEU A 166 4.40 1.12 7.41
CA LEU A 166 5.64 0.89 6.69
C LEU A 166 6.72 0.40 7.64
N THR A 167 7.31 -0.74 7.32
CA THR A 167 8.59 -1.17 7.92
C THR A 167 9.71 -0.78 6.99
N LEU A 168 10.77 -0.20 7.55
CA LEU A 168 11.90 0.39 6.83
C LEU A 168 13.17 -0.40 7.09
N GLN A 169 14.04 -0.42 6.09
CA GLN A 169 15.40 -0.94 6.20
C GLN A 169 16.40 0.01 5.58
N LYS A 170 17.64 -0.02 6.05
CA LYS A 170 18.73 0.72 5.43
C LYS A 170 19.33 -0.09 4.28
N ILE A 171 19.37 0.49 3.09
CA ILE A 171 20.09 -0.01 1.91
C ILE A 171 20.98 1.13 1.43
N ASP A 172 22.29 0.88 1.34
CA ASP A 172 23.28 1.87 0.90
C ASP A 172 23.23 3.19 1.70
N GLY A 173 22.92 3.11 3.00
CA GLY A 173 22.80 4.27 3.88
C GLY A 173 21.47 5.04 3.80
N GLU A 174 20.54 4.62 2.93
CA GLU A 174 19.20 5.21 2.81
C GLU A 174 18.12 4.28 3.37
N GLU A 175 17.12 4.86 4.05
CA GLU A 175 15.94 4.10 4.45
C GLU A 175 15.04 3.83 3.24
N LYS A 176 14.66 2.57 3.06
CA LYS A 176 13.73 2.09 2.04
C LYS A 176 12.64 1.24 2.69
N VAL A 177 11.45 1.26 2.11
CA VAL A 177 10.31 0.44 2.52
C VAL A 177 10.64 -1.03 2.25
N ARG A 178 10.63 -1.83 3.31
CA ARG A 178 10.74 -3.29 3.30
C ARG A 178 9.36 -3.94 3.27
N TYR A 179 8.42 -3.42 4.04
CA TYR A 179 7.04 -3.92 4.09
C TYR A 179 6.08 -2.75 4.11
N HIS A 180 5.05 -2.80 3.27
CA HIS A 180 3.95 -1.85 3.22
C HIS A 180 2.65 -2.61 3.46
N LYS A 181 2.03 -2.35 4.61
CA LYS A 181 0.70 -2.87 4.93
C LYS A 181 -0.34 -1.75 4.91
N ASP A 182 -1.41 -1.91 4.13
CA ASP A 182 -2.51 -0.95 4.03
C ASP A 182 -3.78 -1.56 4.64
N MET A 183 -4.26 -1.04 5.77
CA MET A 183 -5.46 -1.53 6.43
C MET A 183 -6.61 -0.56 6.25
N TRP A 184 -7.59 -0.95 5.45
CA TRP A 184 -8.78 -0.15 5.18
C TRP A 184 -9.77 -0.25 6.35
N ASN A 185 -10.49 0.83 6.63
CA ASN A 185 -11.55 0.78 7.63
C ASN A 185 -12.65 -0.23 7.21
N GLN A 186 -13.34 -0.83 8.19
CA GLN A 186 -14.38 -1.82 7.94
C GLN A 186 -15.62 -1.27 7.22
N ASN A 187 -15.86 0.04 7.22
CA ASN A 187 -17.03 0.64 6.57
C ASN A 187 -16.90 0.65 5.04
N ASP A 188 -15.66 0.69 4.53
CA ASP A 188 -15.36 0.68 3.08
C ASP A 188 -15.55 -0.72 2.44
N TYR A 189 -15.85 -1.75 3.24
CA TYR A 189 -16.22 -3.10 2.82
C TYR A 189 -17.70 -3.33 2.54
N SER A 190 -18.56 -2.33 2.78
CA SER A 190 -19.99 -2.45 2.45
C SER A 190 -20.14 -2.85 0.97
N HIS A 191 -21.00 -3.83 0.69
CA HIS A 191 -21.25 -4.37 -0.66
C HIS A 191 -21.92 -3.33 -1.61
N GLU A 192 -21.96 -2.07 -1.19
CA GLU A 192 -22.54 -0.92 -1.85
C GLU A 192 -21.46 0.10 -2.33
N GLY A 193 -20.16 -0.14 -2.05
CA GLY A 193 -19.05 0.80 -2.30
C GLY A 193 -18.02 0.44 -3.40
N ILE A 194 -16.83 1.08 -3.37
CA ILE A 194 -15.71 0.85 -4.31
C ILE A 194 -15.30 -0.63 -4.36
N GLY A 195 -15.37 -1.34 -3.23
CA GLY A 195 -15.03 -2.77 -3.15
C GLY A 195 -15.86 -3.66 -4.08
N ARG A 196 -17.12 -3.30 -4.39
CA ARG A 196 -17.91 -4.01 -5.41
C ARG A 196 -17.34 -3.80 -6.81
N TYR A 197 -17.02 -2.56 -7.17
CA TYR A 197 -16.43 -2.23 -8.47
C TYR A 197 -15.03 -2.83 -8.63
N MET A 198 -14.21 -2.86 -7.58
CA MET A 198 -12.91 -3.54 -7.58
C MET A 198 -13.04 -5.07 -7.65
N LYS A 199 -14.04 -5.67 -6.98
CA LYS A 199 -14.37 -7.11 -7.13
C LYS A 199 -14.88 -7.43 -8.54
N GLU A 200 -15.73 -6.60 -9.13
CA GLU A 200 -16.18 -6.73 -10.52
C GLU A 200 -14.99 -6.61 -11.50
N LEU A 201 -14.00 -5.75 -11.21
CA LEU A 201 -12.77 -5.62 -12.00
C LEU A 201 -11.82 -6.82 -11.88
N ASN A 202 -11.63 -7.37 -10.67
CA ASN A 202 -10.85 -8.59 -10.41
C ASN A 202 -11.53 -9.83 -11.00
N GLY A 203 -12.86 -9.90 -10.93
CA GLY A 203 -13.66 -11.01 -11.43
C GLY A 203 -13.78 -11.05 -12.96
N ASP A 204 -13.88 -9.90 -13.64
CA ASP A 204 -14.21 -9.89 -15.06
C ASP A 204 -13.11 -9.43 -16.03
N HIS A 205 -12.12 -8.57 -15.71
CA HIS A 205 -11.33 -7.94 -16.78
C HIS A 205 -9.87 -7.52 -16.51
N LEU A 206 -9.23 -7.90 -15.40
CA LEU A 206 -7.83 -7.49 -15.15
C LEU A 206 -6.77 -8.15 -16.06
N THR A 207 -7.08 -9.32 -16.64
CA THR A 207 -6.25 -9.98 -17.67
C THR A 207 -6.41 -9.36 -19.06
N LYS A 208 -7.50 -8.62 -19.32
CA LYS A 208 -7.79 -8.02 -20.63
C LYS A 208 -7.28 -6.58 -20.78
N ILE A 209 -7.11 -5.85 -19.67
CA ILE A 209 -6.72 -4.43 -19.66
C ILE A 209 -5.20 -4.22 -19.58
N THR A 210 -4.45 -5.14 -18.98
CA THR A 210 -3.01 -4.93 -18.69
C THR A 210 -2.07 -5.23 -19.85
N ARG A 211 -2.51 -6.02 -20.85
CA ARG A 211 -1.76 -6.42 -22.07
C ARG A 211 -0.22 -6.36 -21.90
N PRO A 212 0.37 -7.21 -21.05
CA PRO A 212 1.82 -7.33 -20.97
C PRO A 212 2.38 -7.76 -22.34
N PRO A 213 3.63 -7.39 -22.68
CA PRO A 213 4.26 -7.74 -23.95
C PRO A 213 4.20 -9.25 -24.24
N GLY A 214 3.79 -9.61 -25.47
CA GLY A 214 3.49 -10.99 -25.85
C GLY A 214 4.64 -12.00 -25.73
N TRP A 215 5.88 -11.54 -25.63
CA TRP A 215 7.06 -12.40 -25.44
C TRP A 215 7.15 -13.00 -24.03
N LEU A 216 6.33 -12.54 -23.08
CA LEU A 216 6.20 -13.15 -21.74
C LEU A 216 5.33 -14.43 -21.69
N LYS A 217 4.78 -14.87 -22.83
CA LYS A 217 4.02 -16.13 -22.95
C LYS A 217 4.86 -17.35 -23.31
N GLU A 218 6.10 -17.17 -23.73
CA GLU A 218 7.00 -18.30 -24.02
C GLU A 218 7.67 -18.75 -22.72
N GLY A 219 6.99 -19.62 -21.97
CA GLY A 219 7.57 -20.25 -20.78
C GLY A 219 6.60 -20.96 -19.84
N ALA A 220 5.28 -20.92 -20.08
CA ALA A 220 4.29 -21.48 -19.15
C ALA A 220 3.24 -22.40 -19.80
N GLU A 221 3.54 -23.01 -20.95
CA GLU A 221 2.65 -24.00 -21.60
C GLU A 221 3.43 -25.29 -21.93
N SER A 222 3.87 -25.96 -20.88
CA SER A 222 3.91 -27.42 -20.77
C SER A 222 3.71 -27.66 -19.27
N GLU A 223 2.57 -28.09 -18.76
CA GLU A 223 1.88 -29.35 -19.05
C GLU A 223 0.38 -29.22 -18.77
N GLY A 224 -0.42 -29.98 -19.52
CA GLY A 224 -1.85 -29.77 -19.67
C GLY A 224 -2.73 -30.03 -18.45
N VAL A 225 -3.83 -29.27 -18.38
CA VAL A 225 -5.03 -29.59 -17.60
C VAL A 225 -6.25 -29.22 -18.47
N PRO A 226 -7.22 -30.12 -18.71
CA PRO A 226 -8.31 -29.88 -19.65
C PRO A 226 -9.45 -29.05 -19.04
N SER A 227 -10.03 -28.17 -19.84
CA SER A 227 -11.20 -27.34 -19.52
C SER A 227 -12.51 -28.14 -19.62
N SER A 228 -13.40 -27.99 -18.64
CA SER A 228 -14.85 -28.11 -18.80
C SER A 228 -15.48 -26.75 -18.60
#